data_AF-A0A9W8DFQ8-F1
#
_entry.id   AF-A0A9W8DFQ8-F1
#
_cell.length_a   1.000
_cell.length_b   1.000
_cell.length_c   1.000
_cell.angle_alpha   90.00
_cell.angle_beta   90.00
_cell.angle_gamma   90.00
#
_symmetry.space_group_name_H-M   'P 1'
#
loop_
_entity.id
_entity.type
_entity.pdbx_description
1 polymer ?
#
loop_
_entity_poly.entity_id
_entity_poly.type
_entity_poly.pdbx_seq_one_letter_code
_entity_poly.pdbx_strand_id
1 'polypeptide(L)'
;MDIDTEPAATPMGKTAAEIRLLCDRIEQIATVQLDELRANGGTRQQLVLEVTSIFARLRILHRQLNEDKAELAASVDRLKRDTDGLALQLENRQREVQYIEGEIESTKTLETIYQDIDLVPEAEFLETAPPEFQTDIDTPHKLMLARLRYEIHQRDLLMTEAARARARRDELRAAKRKRIERLEKIDGHLNGYIKSVKLLGRSLGASRAHEEAAADAAPEDQKESKQHRPSRSNSRIGTPRV
;
A
#
# COMPACT_ATOMS: atom_id res chain seq x y z
N MET A 1 34.21 -24.79 -6.22
CA MET A 1 34.86 -25.23 -4.97
C MET A 1 34.89 -26.73 -5.03
N ASP A 2 36.05 -27.25 -5.42
CA ASP A 2 36.33 -28.64 -5.72
C ASP A 2 36.19 -29.51 -4.46
N ILE A 3 35.18 -30.38 -4.43
CA ILE A 3 34.95 -31.36 -3.35
C ILE A 3 35.57 -32.72 -3.72
N ASP A 4 36.10 -32.88 -4.93
CA ASP A 4 36.80 -34.09 -5.34
C ASP A 4 38.28 -34.00 -4.96
N THR A 5 38.57 -34.15 -3.66
CA THR A 5 39.89 -34.63 -3.23
C THR A 5 39.73 -36.08 -2.85
N GLU A 6 40.13 -36.99 -3.75
CA GLU A 6 40.34 -38.41 -3.47
C GLU A 6 41.03 -38.60 -2.12
N PRO A 7 40.72 -39.68 -1.37
CA PRO A 7 41.29 -39.92 -0.06
C PRO A 7 42.75 -40.35 -0.23
N ALA A 8 43.64 -39.38 -0.39
CA ALA A 8 45.08 -39.56 -0.18
C ALA A 8 45.23 -40.27 1.16
N ALA A 9 45.88 -41.44 1.16
CA ALA A 9 46.04 -42.32 2.32
C ALA A 9 46.36 -41.49 3.57
N THR A 10 45.33 -41.25 4.38
CA THR A 10 45.38 -40.33 5.51
C THR A 10 46.51 -40.82 6.43
N PRO A 11 47.28 -39.95 7.10
CA PRO A 11 48.34 -40.38 8.01
C PRO A 11 47.85 -41.47 8.98
N MET A 12 46.64 -41.33 9.54
CA MET A 12 45.95 -42.36 10.32
C MET A 12 45.83 -43.73 9.63
N GLY A 13 45.60 -43.77 8.32
CA GLY A 13 45.52 -45.02 7.54
C GLY A 13 46.87 -45.74 7.45
N LYS A 14 47.98 -44.98 7.38
CA LYS A 14 49.33 -45.54 7.45
C LYS A 14 49.64 -46.05 8.86
N THR A 15 49.28 -45.29 9.89
CA THR A 15 49.43 -45.70 11.31
C THR A 15 48.62 -46.97 11.59
N ALA A 16 47.40 -47.07 11.06
CA ALA A 16 46.55 -48.26 11.21
C ALA A 16 47.11 -49.50 10.51
N ALA A 17 47.73 -49.34 9.34
CA ALA A 17 48.40 -50.43 8.65
C ALA A 17 49.65 -50.93 9.42
N GLU A 18 50.44 -50.01 9.99
CA GLU A 18 51.60 -50.36 10.82
C GLU A 18 51.17 -51.09 12.11
N ILE A 19 50.10 -50.64 12.77
CA ILE A 19 49.54 -51.32 13.95
C ILE A 19 49.11 -52.75 13.61
N ARG A 20 48.44 -52.97 12.48
CA ARG A 20 48.04 -54.32 12.03
C ARG A 20 49.24 -55.23 11.83
N LEU A 21 50.26 -54.76 11.12
CA LEU A 21 51.49 -55.53 10.89
C LEU A 21 52.19 -55.94 12.20
N LEU A 22 52.24 -55.04 13.18
CA LEU A 22 52.83 -55.33 14.50
C LEU A 22 52.00 -56.34 15.31
N CYS A 23 50.66 -56.28 15.22
CA CYS A 23 49.78 -57.27 15.83
C CYS A 23 49.93 -58.65 15.18
N ASP A 24 49.95 -58.72 13.84
CA ASP A 24 50.16 -59.97 13.10
C ASP A 24 51.51 -60.61 13.47
N ARG A 25 52.54 -59.78 13.68
CA ARG A 25 53.87 -60.23 14.14
C ARG A 25 53.83 -60.79 15.56
N ILE A 26 53.09 -60.17 16.48
CA ILE A 26 52.90 -60.70 17.84
C ILE A 26 52.14 -62.03 17.80
N GLU A 27 51.12 -62.16 16.96
CA GLU A 27 50.37 -63.41 16.80
C GLU A 27 51.24 -64.55 16.25
N GLN A 28 52.12 -64.27 15.29
CA GLN A 28 53.10 -65.24 14.79
C GLN A 28 54.08 -65.69 15.88
N ILE A 29 54.60 -64.74 16.67
CA ILE A 29 55.49 -65.03 17.81
C ILE A 29 54.76 -65.89 18.85
N ALA A 30 53.49 -65.58 19.13
CA ALA A 30 52.69 -66.27 20.14
C ALA A 30 52.30 -67.69 19.72
N THR A 31 52.16 -67.98 18.42
CA THR A 31 51.70 -69.28 17.91
C THR A 31 52.83 -70.20 17.47
N VAL A 32 53.88 -69.68 16.83
CA VAL A 32 54.94 -70.51 16.22
C VAL A 32 56.15 -70.65 17.14
N GLN A 33 56.56 -69.57 17.81
CA GLN A 33 57.83 -69.54 18.54
C GLN A 33 57.69 -69.93 20.03
N LEU A 34 56.47 -69.88 20.58
CA LEU A 34 56.19 -70.37 21.93
C LEU A 34 56.37 -71.89 22.06
N ASP A 35 56.11 -72.64 20.98
CA ASP A 35 56.34 -74.08 20.89
C ASP A 35 57.85 -74.43 20.80
N GLU A 36 58.63 -73.63 20.09
CA GLU A 36 60.09 -73.77 19.97
C GLU A 36 60.85 -73.40 21.26
N LEU A 37 60.30 -72.47 22.04
CA LEU A 37 60.85 -72.00 23.32
C LEU A 37 60.82 -73.02 24.46
N ARG A 38 59.98 -74.07 24.38
CA ARG A 38 60.00 -75.17 25.35
C ARG A 38 61.31 -75.97 25.30
N ALA A 39 62.11 -75.84 24.23
CA ALA A 39 63.31 -76.63 24.01
C ALA A 39 64.64 -75.89 24.28
N ASN A 40 64.72 -74.56 24.12
CA ASN A 40 66.00 -73.81 24.20
C ASN A 40 65.89 -72.50 25.02
N GLY A 41 66.72 -72.38 26.08
CA GLY A 41 66.69 -71.23 27.01
C GLY A 41 67.25 -69.91 26.46
N GLY A 42 68.22 -69.94 25.53
CA GLY A 42 68.83 -68.73 24.94
C GLY A 42 67.86 -67.97 24.01
N THR A 43 67.00 -68.69 23.31
CA THR A 43 65.98 -68.15 22.40
C THR A 43 64.90 -67.36 23.16
N ARG A 44 64.71 -67.66 24.46
CA ARG A 44 63.70 -67.02 25.32
C ARG A 44 64.00 -65.55 25.58
N GLN A 45 65.26 -65.20 25.82
CA GLN A 45 65.65 -63.81 26.06
C GLN A 45 65.50 -62.96 24.78
N GLN A 46 65.82 -63.52 23.62
CA GLN A 46 65.65 -62.83 22.34
C GLN A 46 64.18 -62.54 22.04
N LEU A 47 63.30 -63.52 22.28
CA LEU A 47 61.86 -63.35 22.07
C LEU A 47 61.23 -62.32 23.01
N VAL A 48 61.66 -62.29 24.27
CA VAL A 48 61.21 -61.28 25.25
C VAL A 48 61.61 -59.88 24.80
N LEU A 49 62.82 -59.70 24.27
CA LEU A 49 63.28 -58.41 23.76
C LEU A 49 62.50 -57.98 22.51
N GLU A 50 62.23 -58.90 21.57
CA GLU A 50 61.42 -58.62 20.37
C GLU A 50 60.00 -58.20 20.76
N VAL A 51 59.31 -58.97 21.60
CA VAL A 51 57.95 -58.66 22.06
C VAL A 51 57.91 -57.33 22.82
N THR A 52 58.87 -57.08 23.70
CA THR A 52 58.94 -55.80 24.45
C THR A 52 59.14 -54.62 23.50
N SER A 53 59.93 -54.79 22.44
CA SER A 53 60.14 -53.75 21.42
C SER A 53 58.86 -53.47 20.62
N ILE A 54 58.09 -54.50 20.27
CA ILE A 54 56.82 -54.35 19.55
C ILE A 54 55.79 -53.64 20.42
N PHE A 55 55.65 -54.00 21.70
CA PHE A 55 54.75 -53.30 22.62
C PHE A 55 55.15 -51.84 22.86
N ALA A 56 56.45 -51.55 22.93
CA ALA A 56 56.94 -50.17 23.00
C ALA A 56 56.54 -49.37 21.75
N ARG A 57 56.68 -49.97 20.56
CA ARG A 57 56.26 -49.35 19.29
C ARG A 57 54.75 -49.13 19.22
N LEU A 58 53.95 -50.13 19.60
CA LEU A 58 52.49 -50.04 19.64
C LEU A 58 52.01 -48.92 20.58
N ARG A 59 52.67 -48.77 21.74
CA ARG A 59 52.34 -47.72 22.70
C ARG A 59 52.65 -46.32 22.17
N ILE A 60 53.72 -46.16 21.38
CA ILE A 60 54.03 -44.89 20.69
C ILE A 60 52.96 -44.59 19.63
N LEU A 61 52.62 -45.58 18.79
CA LEU A 61 51.61 -45.42 17.73
C LEU A 61 50.23 -45.10 18.31
N HIS A 62 49.85 -45.72 19.43
CA HIS A 62 48.58 -45.42 20.11
C HIS A 62 48.53 -43.98 20.65
N ARG A 63 49.67 -43.46 21.15
CA ARG A 63 49.75 -42.06 21.58
C ARG A 63 49.61 -41.11 20.39
N GLN A 64 50.33 -41.37 19.29
CA GLN A 64 50.22 -40.59 18.06
C GLN A 64 48.80 -40.58 17.51
N LEU A 65 48.13 -41.73 17.47
CA LEU A 65 46.74 -41.84 17.01
C LEU A 65 45.77 -40.99 17.85
N ASN A 66 45.97 -40.96 19.17
CA ASN A 66 45.13 -40.14 20.05
C ASN A 66 45.40 -38.65 19.88
N GLU A 67 46.64 -38.25 19.64
CA GLU A 67 47.02 -36.87 19.31
C GLU A 67 46.39 -36.47 17.97
N ASP A 68 46.56 -37.26 16.91
CA ASP A 68 45.96 -37.04 15.58
C ASP A 68 44.42 -36.93 15.66
N LYS A 69 43.79 -37.81 16.45
CA LYS A 69 42.34 -37.80 16.66
C LYS A 69 41.89 -36.51 17.34
N ALA A 70 42.62 -36.04 18.36
CA ALA A 70 42.30 -34.82 19.07
C ALA A 70 42.45 -33.58 18.16
N GLU A 71 43.49 -33.56 17.33
CA GLU A 71 43.71 -32.51 16.34
C GLU A 71 42.60 -32.47 15.29
N LEU A 72 42.22 -33.64 14.74
CA LEU A 72 41.13 -33.73 13.77
C LEU A 72 39.80 -33.29 14.38
N ALA A 73 39.49 -33.71 15.60
CA ALA A 73 38.28 -33.28 16.31
C ALA A 73 38.27 -31.75 16.49
N ALA A 74 39.39 -31.16 16.90
CA ALA A 74 39.51 -29.71 17.03
C ALA A 74 39.35 -28.98 15.68
N SER A 75 39.89 -29.52 14.59
CA SER A 75 39.74 -28.97 13.25
C SER A 75 38.30 -29.03 12.76
N VAL A 76 37.62 -30.17 12.95
CA VAL A 76 36.21 -30.34 12.61
C VAL A 76 35.34 -29.39 13.42
N ASP A 77 35.61 -29.23 14.72
CA ASP A 77 34.85 -28.32 15.56
C ASP A 77 35.05 -26.84 15.17
N ARG A 78 36.24 -26.46 14.70
CA ARG A 78 36.47 -25.11 14.13
C ARG A 78 35.61 -24.90 12.89
N LEU A 79 35.70 -25.83 11.93
CA LEU A 79 34.94 -25.74 10.68
C LEU A 79 33.43 -25.71 10.91
N LYS A 80 32.93 -26.49 11.88
CA LYS A 80 31.53 -26.44 12.32
C LYS A 80 31.13 -25.07 12.83
N ARG A 81 31.91 -24.50 13.78
CA ARG A 81 31.64 -23.15 14.31
C ARG A 81 31.63 -22.08 13.23
N ASP A 82 32.56 -22.16 12.29
CA ASP A 82 32.63 -21.21 11.17
C ASP A 82 31.40 -21.36 10.25
N THR A 83 30.99 -22.60 9.97
CA THR A 83 29.79 -22.90 9.18
C THR A 83 28.52 -22.39 9.88
N ASP A 84 28.39 -22.62 11.19
CA ASP A 84 27.26 -22.13 11.99
C ASP A 84 27.22 -20.60 12.01
N GLY A 85 28.38 -19.95 12.10
CA GLY A 85 28.52 -18.50 12.01
C GLY A 85 28.04 -17.94 10.65
N LEU A 86 28.41 -18.59 9.55
CA LEU A 86 27.95 -18.23 8.21
C LEU A 86 26.45 -18.48 8.03
N ALA A 87 25.90 -19.57 8.59
CA ALA A 87 24.48 -19.87 8.54
C ALA A 87 23.65 -18.78 9.26
N LEU A 88 24.10 -18.31 10.41
CA LEU A 88 23.46 -17.21 11.13
C LEU A 88 23.53 -15.88 10.33
N GLN A 89 24.66 -15.60 9.68
CA GLN A 89 24.77 -14.43 8.82
C GLN A 89 23.82 -14.50 7.62
N LEU A 90 23.69 -15.68 7.01
CA LEU A 90 22.76 -15.90 5.91
C LEU A 90 21.31 -15.65 6.36
N GLU A 91 20.91 -16.20 7.50
CA GLU A 91 19.55 -16.00 8.05
C GLU A 91 19.27 -14.52 8.35
N ASN A 92 20.23 -13.81 8.96
CA ASN A 92 20.11 -12.37 9.19
C ASN A 92 19.86 -11.60 7.88
N ARG A 93 20.64 -11.90 6.83
CA ARG A 93 20.49 -11.24 5.53
C ARG A 93 19.19 -11.59 4.84
N GLN A 94 18.73 -12.83 4.95
CA GLN A 94 17.41 -13.23 4.42
C GLN A 94 16.28 -12.47 5.10
N ARG A 95 16.33 -12.28 6.42
CA ARG A 95 15.36 -11.45 7.15
C ARG A 95 15.41 -9.99 6.73
N GLU A 96 16.60 -9.43 6.53
CA GLU A 96 16.76 -8.05 6.04
C GLU A 96 16.14 -7.89 4.64
N VAL A 97 16.38 -8.83 3.73
CA VAL A 97 15.79 -8.81 2.38
C VAL A 97 14.26 -8.87 2.47
N GLN A 98 13.69 -9.82 3.22
CA GLN A 98 12.24 -9.94 3.38
C GLN A 98 11.62 -8.68 3.99
N TYR A 99 12.29 -8.06 4.96
CA TYR A 99 11.83 -6.81 5.57
C TYR A 99 11.80 -5.68 4.54
N ILE A 100 12.88 -5.50 3.77
CA ILE A 100 12.96 -4.47 2.74
C ILE A 100 11.94 -4.71 1.63
N GLU A 101 11.74 -5.95 1.20
CA GLU A 101 10.72 -6.31 0.21
C GLU A 101 9.31 -5.95 0.70
N GLY A 102 8.99 -6.27 1.95
CA GLY A 102 7.71 -5.86 2.58
C GLY A 102 7.54 -4.35 2.65
N GLU A 103 8.60 -3.60 2.96
CA GLU A 103 8.56 -2.13 3.00
C GLU A 103 8.38 -1.53 1.59
N ILE A 104 9.01 -2.12 0.58
CA ILE A 104 8.83 -1.74 -0.84
C ILE A 104 7.38 -1.98 -1.27
N GLU A 105 6.79 -3.12 -0.92
CA GLU A 105 5.38 -3.42 -1.22
C GLU A 105 4.44 -2.44 -0.53
N SER A 106 4.65 -2.21 0.77
CA SER A 106 3.92 -1.20 1.54
C SER A 106 3.97 0.17 0.86
N THR A 107 5.17 0.62 0.48
CA THR A 107 5.38 1.90 -0.20
C THR A 107 4.70 1.97 -1.58
N LYS A 108 4.64 0.85 -2.31
CA LYS A 108 3.92 0.79 -3.60
C LYS A 108 2.42 0.89 -3.44
N THR A 109 1.86 0.37 -2.35
CA THR A 109 0.43 0.46 -2.04
C THR A 109 0.00 1.79 -1.44
N LEU A 110 0.94 2.72 -1.22
CA LEU A 110 0.60 4.07 -0.80
C LEU A 110 -0.13 4.80 -1.94
N GLU A 111 -1.46 4.71 -1.90
CA GLU A 111 -2.33 5.53 -2.73
C GLU A 111 -2.15 6.99 -2.31
N THR A 112 -1.84 7.82 -3.28
CA THR A 112 -1.66 9.26 -3.10
C THR A 112 -2.86 9.96 -3.71
N ILE A 113 -3.36 10.99 -3.00
CA ILE A 113 -4.61 11.69 -3.33
C ILE A 113 -4.66 12.19 -4.79
N TYR A 114 -3.51 12.43 -5.44
CA TYR A 114 -3.46 12.92 -6.82
C TYR A 114 -3.85 11.87 -7.88
N GLN A 115 -3.84 10.57 -7.55
CA GLN A 115 -4.18 9.51 -8.51
C GLN A 115 -5.69 9.44 -8.80
N ASP A 116 -6.52 9.87 -7.85
CA ASP A 116 -7.99 9.83 -7.96
C ASP A 116 -8.60 11.16 -8.43
N ILE A 117 -7.79 12.15 -8.81
CA ILE A 117 -8.31 13.46 -9.22
C ILE A 117 -8.74 13.39 -10.68
N ASP A 118 -10.01 13.70 -10.94
CA ASP A 118 -10.50 13.94 -12.30
C ASP A 118 -9.80 15.18 -12.89
N LEU A 119 -8.89 14.94 -13.83
CA LEU A 119 -8.12 15.93 -14.58
C LEU A 119 -8.62 16.00 -16.03
N VAL A 120 -8.51 17.18 -16.66
CA VAL A 120 -8.70 17.33 -18.11
C VAL A 120 -7.77 16.37 -18.87
N PRO A 121 -8.28 15.62 -19.87
CA PRO A 121 -7.48 14.70 -20.67
C PRO A 121 -6.25 15.38 -21.31
N GLU A 122 -5.18 14.62 -21.54
CA GLU A 122 -3.92 15.17 -22.07
C GLU A 122 -4.08 15.86 -23.42
N ALA A 123 -4.92 15.30 -24.29
CA ALA A 123 -5.20 15.88 -25.60
C ALA A 123 -5.83 17.28 -25.48
N GLU A 124 -6.82 17.44 -24.59
CA GLU A 124 -7.50 18.71 -24.38
C GLU A 124 -6.60 19.72 -23.65
N PHE A 125 -5.71 19.26 -22.77
CA PHE A 125 -4.71 20.12 -22.13
C PHE A 125 -3.73 20.72 -23.16
N LEU A 126 -3.20 19.91 -24.09
CA LEU A 126 -2.25 20.40 -25.09
C LEU A 126 -2.89 21.42 -26.06
N GLU A 127 -4.18 21.29 -26.33
CA GLU A 127 -4.91 22.21 -27.20
C GLU A 127 -5.34 23.51 -26.48
N THR A 128 -5.73 23.42 -25.21
CA THR A 128 -6.40 24.52 -24.50
C THR A 128 -5.45 25.31 -23.60
N ALA A 129 -4.35 24.69 -23.13
CA ALA A 129 -3.45 25.33 -22.17
C ALA A 129 -2.66 26.49 -22.80
N PRO A 130 -2.59 27.66 -22.14
CA PRO A 130 -1.71 28.75 -22.54
C PRO A 130 -0.24 28.33 -22.59
N PRO A 131 0.60 28.96 -23.44
CA PRO A 131 2.01 28.59 -23.60
C PRO A 131 2.82 28.71 -22.30
N GLU A 132 2.39 29.56 -21.37
CA GLU A 132 2.99 29.71 -20.03
C GLU A 132 2.92 28.43 -19.19
N PHE A 133 1.90 27.59 -19.41
CA PHE A 133 1.74 26.30 -18.72
C PHE A 133 2.28 25.13 -19.54
N GLN A 134 2.73 25.37 -20.77
CA GLN A 134 3.31 24.35 -21.64
C GLN A 134 4.85 24.28 -21.58
N THR A 135 5.47 25.03 -20.67
CA THR A 135 6.92 25.01 -20.48
C THR A 135 7.35 23.77 -19.68
N ASP A 136 8.45 23.12 -20.10
CA ASP A 136 9.09 21.98 -19.41
C ASP A 136 8.27 20.68 -19.31
N ILE A 137 7.57 20.29 -20.38
CA ILE A 137 6.73 19.06 -20.42
C ILE A 137 7.56 17.76 -20.64
N ASP A 138 8.88 17.84 -20.80
CA ASP A 138 9.75 16.73 -21.28
C ASP A 138 9.67 15.40 -20.50
N THR A 139 9.16 15.40 -19.27
CA THR A 139 9.05 14.20 -18.42
C THR A 139 7.60 14.00 -18.00
N PRO A 140 7.07 12.76 -17.92
CA PRO A 140 5.67 12.50 -17.51
C PRO A 140 5.28 13.17 -16.19
N HIS A 141 6.19 13.20 -15.22
CA HIS A 141 5.96 13.89 -13.94
C HIS A 141 5.81 15.41 -14.12
N LYS A 142 6.63 16.03 -14.97
CA LYS A 142 6.53 17.47 -15.24
C LYS A 142 5.27 17.82 -16.02
N LEU A 143 4.88 16.98 -16.99
CA LEU A 143 3.59 17.07 -17.67
C LEU A 143 2.42 17.06 -16.66
N MET A 144 2.44 16.12 -15.71
CA MET A 144 1.41 16.03 -14.67
C MET A 144 1.36 17.29 -13.79
N LEU A 145 2.52 17.83 -13.39
CA LEU A 145 2.58 19.07 -12.62
C LEU A 145 2.06 20.28 -13.41
N ALA A 146 2.39 20.37 -14.70
CA ALA A 146 1.89 21.41 -15.59
C ALA A 146 0.36 21.35 -15.72
N ARG A 147 -0.19 20.14 -15.91
CA ARG A 147 -1.64 19.88 -15.94
C ARG A 147 -2.32 20.31 -14.64
N LEU A 148 -1.78 19.91 -13.49
CA LEU A 148 -2.34 20.29 -12.18
C LEU A 148 -2.35 21.82 -11.97
N ARG A 149 -1.28 22.51 -12.39
CA ARG A 149 -1.21 23.98 -12.29
C ARG A 149 -2.26 24.67 -13.16
N TYR A 150 -2.45 24.17 -14.38
CA TYR A 150 -3.47 24.67 -15.28
C TYR A 150 -4.89 24.45 -14.72
N GLU A 151 -5.17 23.28 -14.15
CA GLU A 151 -6.47 23.00 -13.51
C GLU A 151 -6.77 23.92 -12.34
N ILE A 152 -5.77 24.17 -11.48
CA ILE A 152 -5.92 25.11 -10.37
C ILE A 152 -6.28 26.50 -10.90
N HIS A 153 -5.56 26.96 -11.92
CA HIS A 153 -5.82 28.25 -12.56
C HIS A 153 -7.24 28.32 -13.15
N GLN A 154 -7.68 27.27 -13.86
CA GLN A 154 -9.03 27.19 -14.41
C GLN A 154 -10.11 27.19 -13.31
N ARG A 155 -9.92 26.40 -12.24
CA ARG A 155 -10.85 26.37 -11.11
C ARG A 155 -10.95 27.72 -10.41
N ASP A 156 -9.84 28.42 -10.23
CA ASP A 156 -9.84 29.77 -9.65
C ASP A 156 -10.61 30.75 -10.53
N LEU A 157 -10.36 30.75 -11.84
CA LEU A 157 -11.12 31.57 -12.79
C LEU A 157 -12.63 31.27 -12.72
N LEU A 158 -13.02 30.00 -12.81
CA LEU A 158 -14.42 29.58 -12.73
C LEU A 158 -15.06 29.93 -11.38
N MET A 159 -14.32 29.84 -10.26
CA MET A 159 -14.81 30.28 -8.95
C MET A 159 -15.07 31.78 -8.93
N THR A 160 -14.17 32.60 -9.49
CA THR A 160 -14.39 34.06 -9.55
C THR A 160 -15.57 34.44 -10.43
N GLU A 161 -15.75 33.77 -11.58
CA GLU A 161 -16.88 33.97 -12.47
C GLU A 161 -18.20 33.52 -11.82
N ALA A 162 -18.20 32.36 -11.16
CA ALA A 162 -19.36 31.88 -10.41
C ALA A 162 -19.73 32.85 -9.29
N ALA A 163 -18.75 33.42 -8.58
CA ALA A 163 -18.99 34.44 -7.57
C ALA A 163 -19.60 35.72 -8.17
N ARG A 164 -19.07 36.22 -9.29
CA ARG A 164 -19.65 37.37 -10.01
C ARG A 164 -21.07 37.09 -10.49
N ALA A 165 -21.32 35.93 -11.09
CA ALA A 165 -22.64 35.52 -11.57
C ALA A 165 -23.64 35.38 -10.41
N ARG A 166 -23.22 34.82 -9.26
CA ARG A 166 -24.04 34.74 -8.04
C ARG A 166 -24.39 36.14 -7.51
N ALA A 167 -23.41 37.03 -7.41
CA ALA A 167 -23.64 38.42 -6.99
C ALA A 167 -24.66 39.11 -7.91
N ARG A 168 -24.47 39.01 -9.24
CA ARG A 168 -25.39 39.59 -10.22
C ARG A 168 -26.80 39.01 -10.14
N ARG A 169 -26.91 37.69 -9.97
CA ARG A 169 -28.19 37.01 -9.76
C ARG A 169 -28.90 37.55 -8.51
N ASP A 170 -28.17 37.75 -7.42
CA ASP A 170 -28.75 38.20 -6.16
C ASP A 170 -29.15 39.69 -6.20
N GLU A 171 -28.40 40.53 -6.90
CA GLU A 171 -28.80 41.90 -7.26
C GLU A 171 -30.12 41.93 -8.03
N LEU A 172 -30.21 41.15 -9.11
CA LEU A 172 -31.43 41.08 -9.94
C LEU A 172 -32.62 40.55 -9.15
N ARG A 173 -32.42 39.56 -8.27
CA ARG A 173 -33.46 39.07 -7.36
C ARG A 173 -33.92 40.16 -6.38
N ALA A 174 -32.99 40.94 -5.83
CA ALA A 174 -33.33 42.06 -4.96
C ALA A 174 -34.09 43.17 -5.71
N ALA A 175 -33.67 43.50 -6.93
CA ALA A 175 -34.37 44.47 -7.79
C ALA A 175 -35.79 43.99 -8.15
N LYS A 176 -35.96 42.70 -8.46
CA LYS A 176 -37.27 42.08 -8.71
C LYS A 176 -38.17 42.19 -7.48
N ARG A 177 -37.67 41.82 -6.28
CA ARG A 177 -38.43 41.97 -5.01
C ARG A 177 -38.90 43.41 -4.80
N LYS A 178 -37.99 44.39 -4.91
CA LYS A 178 -38.34 45.82 -4.82
C LYS A 178 -39.38 46.26 -5.85
N ARG A 179 -39.37 45.70 -7.07
CA ARG A 179 -40.38 46.02 -8.09
C ARG A 179 -41.74 45.40 -7.75
N ILE A 180 -41.77 44.18 -7.24
CA ILE A 180 -43.00 43.52 -6.76
C ILE A 180 -43.61 44.32 -5.61
N GLU A 181 -42.82 44.68 -4.59
CA GLU A 181 -43.29 45.52 -3.47
C GLU A 181 -43.86 46.87 -3.95
N ARG A 182 -43.24 47.49 -4.98
CA ARG A 182 -43.79 48.71 -5.58
C ARG A 182 -45.11 48.46 -6.31
N LEU A 183 -45.22 47.36 -7.06
CA LEU A 183 -46.46 46.99 -7.74
C LEU A 183 -47.58 46.70 -6.74
N GLU A 184 -47.30 45.97 -5.66
CA GLU A 184 -48.26 45.70 -4.58
C GLU A 184 -48.75 47.00 -3.91
N LYS A 185 -47.85 47.98 -3.70
CA LYS A 185 -48.25 49.32 -3.21
C LYS A 185 -49.18 50.04 -4.19
N ILE A 186 -48.86 50.03 -5.49
CA ILE A 186 -49.70 50.64 -6.52
C ILE A 186 -51.06 49.94 -6.58
N ASP A 187 -51.10 48.61 -6.55
CA ASP A 187 -52.34 47.83 -6.50
C ASP A 187 -53.17 48.16 -5.24
N GLY A 188 -52.52 48.33 -4.09
CA GLY A 188 -53.16 48.79 -2.87
C GLY A 188 -53.80 50.17 -3.04
N HIS A 189 -53.07 51.13 -3.62
CA HIS A 189 -53.59 52.48 -3.90
C HIS A 189 -54.75 52.45 -4.89
N LEU A 190 -54.65 51.69 -5.99
CA LEU A 190 -55.70 51.54 -7.00
C LEU A 190 -56.96 50.90 -6.40
N ASN A 191 -56.82 49.85 -5.60
CA ASN A 191 -57.94 49.27 -4.87
C ASN A 191 -58.57 50.27 -3.90
N GLY A 192 -57.76 51.10 -3.25
CA GLY A 192 -58.22 52.24 -2.45
C GLY A 192 -59.04 53.24 -3.29
N TYR A 193 -58.51 53.68 -4.43
CA TYR A 193 -59.22 54.58 -5.35
C TYR A 193 -60.51 53.96 -5.88
N ILE A 194 -60.52 52.68 -6.26
CA ILE A 194 -61.73 51.98 -6.69
C ILE A 194 -62.78 51.96 -5.57
N LYS A 195 -62.38 51.72 -4.32
CA LYS A 195 -63.29 51.78 -3.17
C LYS A 195 -63.84 53.19 -2.97
N SER A 196 -62.99 54.21 -3.04
CA SER A 196 -63.39 55.62 -2.93
C SER A 196 -64.31 56.05 -4.06
N VAL A 197 -64.02 55.67 -5.30
CA VAL A 197 -64.85 55.93 -6.48
C VAL A 197 -66.17 55.17 -6.41
N LYS A 198 -66.19 53.92 -5.92
CA LYS A 198 -67.43 53.19 -5.64
C LYS A 198 -68.26 53.86 -4.54
N LEU A 199 -67.63 54.39 -3.49
CA LEU A 199 -68.29 55.13 -2.42
C LEU A 199 -68.85 56.46 -2.95
N LEU A 200 -68.06 57.21 -3.72
CA LEU A 200 -68.48 58.42 -4.41
C LEU A 200 -69.62 58.13 -5.40
N GLY A 201 -69.50 57.10 -6.22
CA GLY A 201 -70.55 56.62 -7.12
C GLY A 201 -71.80 56.17 -6.39
N ARG A 202 -71.68 55.62 -5.17
CA ARG A 202 -72.82 55.41 -4.27
C ARG A 202 -73.39 56.71 -3.71
N SER A 203 -72.58 57.72 -3.41
CA SER A 203 -73.08 59.01 -2.87
C SER A 203 -73.70 59.90 -3.96
N LEU A 204 -73.11 59.94 -5.15
CA LEU A 204 -73.62 60.59 -6.35
C LEU A 204 -74.79 59.78 -6.95
N GLY A 205 -74.69 58.46 -6.89
CA GLY A 205 -75.77 57.53 -7.21
C GLY A 205 -76.88 57.55 -6.18
N ALA A 206 -76.64 57.90 -4.91
CA ALA A 206 -77.66 58.17 -3.89
C ALA A 206 -78.31 59.54 -4.09
N SER A 207 -77.58 60.50 -4.67
CA SER A 207 -78.19 61.73 -5.19
C SER A 207 -79.11 61.47 -6.41
N ARG A 208 -78.99 60.32 -7.08
CA ARG A 208 -79.92 59.83 -8.12
C ARG A 208 -80.92 58.79 -7.61
N ALA A 209 -80.56 58.00 -6.61
CA ALA A 209 -81.39 56.94 -6.04
C ALA A 209 -82.40 57.47 -5.01
N HIS A 210 -82.31 58.74 -4.61
CA HIS A 210 -83.47 59.43 -4.01
C HIS A 210 -84.61 59.68 -5.01
N GLU A 211 -84.38 59.50 -6.32
CA GLU A 211 -85.44 59.52 -7.35
C GLU A 211 -85.82 58.13 -7.87
N GLU A 212 -85.01 57.08 -7.66
CA GLU A 212 -85.21 55.77 -8.29
C GLU A 212 -85.25 54.56 -7.33
N ALA A 213 -85.23 54.77 -6.00
CA ALA A 213 -85.35 53.69 -5.00
C ALA A 213 -86.81 53.29 -4.66
N ALA A 214 -87.73 53.41 -5.63
CA ALA A 214 -89.11 52.94 -5.52
C ALA A 214 -89.46 51.79 -6.49
N ALA A 215 -88.53 51.31 -7.32
CA ALA A 215 -88.81 50.23 -8.27
C ALA A 215 -87.72 49.15 -8.26
N ASP A 216 -88.17 47.91 -8.02
CA ASP A 216 -87.49 46.61 -8.16
C ASP A 216 -86.32 46.29 -7.19
N ALA A 217 -86.49 45.43 -6.18
CA ALA A 217 -87.00 44.05 -6.11
C ALA A 217 -86.07 42.98 -6.75
N ALA A 218 -85.28 42.37 -5.85
CA ALA A 218 -84.95 40.95 -5.79
C ALA A 218 -83.93 40.32 -6.78
N PRO A 219 -83.25 39.22 -6.37
CA PRO A 219 -81.94 38.80 -6.85
C PRO A 219 -81.98 37.56 -7.76
N GLU A 220 -80.94 37.29 -8.55
CA GLU A 220 -80.63 35.92 -8.96
C GLU A 220 -79.13 35.65 -9.20
N ASP A 221 -78.79 34.40 -8.85
CA ASP A 221 -77.58 33.62 -9.06
C ASP A 221 -77.06 33.62 -10.51
N GLN A 222 -75.74 33.38 -10.68
CA GLN A 222 -75.26 32.23 -11.48
C GLN A 222 -73.74 32.04 -11.45
N LYS A 223 -73.39 30.76 -11.30
CA LYS A 223 -72.09 30.12 -11.52
C LYS A 223 -71.60 30.33 -12.94
N GLU A 224 -70.28 30.42 -13.12
CA GLU A 224 -69.63 29.70 -14.22
C GLU A 224 -68.16 29.35 -13.92
N SER A 225 -67.72 28.30 -14.58
CA SER A 225 -66.62 27.39 -14.22
C SER A 225 -65.53 27.42 -15.30
N LYS A 226 -64.42 26.68 -15.05
CA LYS A 226 -63.37 26.18 -15.99
C LYS A 226 -62.15 27.11 -16.15
N GLN A 227 -60.89 26.66 -16.26
CA GLN A 227 -60.24 25.36 -16.51
C GLN A 227 -58.73 25.51 -16.10
N HIS A 228 -58.12 24.60 -15.36
CA HIS A 228 -57.30 23.44 -15.80
C HIS A 228 -55.83 23.73 -16.25
N ARG A 229 -54.88 23.47 -15.33
CA ARG A 229 -53.59 22.70 -15.38
C ARG A 229 -52.54 22.95 -16.51
N PRO A 230 -51.21 22.73 -16.27
CA PRO A 230 -50.70 21.42 -15.84
C PRO A 230 -49.60 21.41 -14.76
N SER A 231 -49.52 20.21 -14.18
CA SER A 231 -48.55 19.71 -13.22
C SER A 231 -47.14 19.59 -13.80
N ARG A 232 -46.13 19.87 -12.97
CA ARG A 232 -44.75 19.42 -13.21
C ARG A 232 -44.27 18.60 -12.01
N SER A 233 -43.83 17.39 -12.35
CA SER A 233 -43.30 16.31 -11.55
C SER A 233 -42.08 16.72 -10.72
N ASN A 234 -42.13 16.48 -9.42
CA ASN A 234 -40.95 16.42 -8.55
C ASN A 234 -40.40 14.99 -8.55
N SER A 235 -39.32 14.74 -9.29
CA SER A 235 -38.45 13.59 -9.04
C SER A 235 -37.37 13.99 -8.04
N ARG A 236 -37.51 13.53 -6.79
CA ARG A 236 -36.42 13.52 -5.81
C ARG A 236 -35.39 12.50 -6.28
N ILE A 237 -34.22 12.98 -6.69
CA ILE A 237 -33.03 12.13 -6.88
C ILE A 237 -32.28 12.16 -5.56
N GLY A 238 -32.15 10.98 -4.96
CA GLY A 238 -31.39 10.75 -3.74
C GLY A 238 -29.90 10.84 -4.01
N THR A 239 -29.19 11.45 -3.07
CA THR A 239 -27.74 11.34 -2.90
C THR A 239 -27.36 9.90 -2.51
N PRO A 240 -26.38 9.26 -3.17
CA PRO A 240 -25.67 8.15 -2.56
C PRO A 240 -24.56 8.69 -1.65
N ARG A 241 -24.49 8.12 -0.45
CA ARG A 241 -23.41 8.28 0.50
C ARG A 241 -22.51 7.05 0.34
N VAL A 242 -21.27 7.28 -0.08
CA VAL A 242 -20.09 6.43 0.20
C VAL A 242 -19.06 7.38 0.77
#